data_AF-A0A7C9IYZ1-F1
#
_entry.id   AF-A0A7C9IYZ1-F1
#
_cell.length_a   1.000
_cell.length_b   1.000
_cell.length_c   1.000
_cell.angle_alpha   90.00
_cell.angle_beta   90.00
_cell.angle_gamma   90.00
#
_symmetry.space_group_name_H-M   'P 1'
#
loop_
_entity.id
_entity.type
_entity.pdbx_description
1 polymer ?
#
loop_
_entity_poly.entity_id
_entity_poly.type
_entity_poly.pdbx_seq_one_letter_code
_entity_poly.pdbx_strand_id
1 'polypeptide(L)'
;MRTRFILIETSHAGNVGSVARAMKVMGFDDLVLVRPRWADVLQREEALALASGADDVLARARIVPTLDEALDGVSHVCATAMTPRDFGPPTVAPRAPLA
;
A
#
# COMPACT_ATOMS: atom_id res chain seq x y z
N MET A 1 2.50 -17.13 -1.15
CA MET A 1 3.15 -15.97 -1.81
C MET A 1 2.96 -14.77 -0.90
N ARG A 2 3.99 -13.97 -0.67
CA ARG A 2 3.90 -12.76 0.18
C ARG A 2 3.59 -11.57 -0.70
N THR A 3 2.44 -10.93 -0.50
CA THR A 3 2.00 -9.77 -1.27
C THR A 3 2.30 -8.50 -0.48
N ARG A 4 3.07 -7.58 -1.08
CA ARG A 4 3.37 -6.27 -0.49
C ARG A 4 2.49 -5.21 -1.12
N PHE A 5 1.83 -4.42 -0.28
CA PHE A 5 1.06 -3.25 -0.69
C PHE A 5 1.93 -2.00 -0.51
N ILE A 6 2.11 -1.25 -1.60
CA ILE A 6 2.96 -0.06 -1.61
C ILE A 6 2.07 1.15 -1.90
N LEU A 7 1.95 2.07 -0.94
CA LEU A 7 1.24 3.34 -1.13
C LEU A 7 2.26 4.46 -1.35
N ILE A 8 2.15 5.15 -2.48
CA ILE A 8 3.08 6.21 -2.88
C ILE A 8 2.46 7.56 -2.58
N GLU A 9 3.19 8.43 -1.88
CA GLU A 9 2.84 9.83 -1.62
C GLU A 9 1.43 10.00 -1.03
N THR A 10 1.08 9.16 -0.04
CA THR A 10 -0.27 9.20 0.54
C THR A 10 -0.57 10.54 1.22
N SER A 11 -1.63 11.21 0.75
CA SER A 11 -1.98 12.58 1.15
C SER A 11 -2.89 12.70 2.37
N HIS A 12 -3.61 11.64 2.74
CA HIS A 12 -4.57 11.62 3.86
C HIS A 12 -4.26 10.45 4.79
N ALA A 13 -4.03 10.73 6.08
CA ALA A 13 -3.66 9.71 7.07
C ALA A 13 -4.74 8.63 7.21
N GLY A 14 -6.02 9.02 7.17
CA GLY A 14 -7.14 8.08 7.21
C GLY A 14 -7.16 7.03 6.08
N ASN A 15 -6.58 7.35 4.92
CA ASN A 15 -6.47 6.38 3.83
C ASN A 15 -5.47 5.26 4.18
N VAL A 16 -4.41 5.57 4.92
CA VAL A 16 -3.45 4.57 5.41
C VAL A 16 -4.14 3.59 6.35
N GLY A 17 -4.94 4.09 7.30
CA GLY A 17 -5.74 3.27 8.20
C GLY A 17 -6.75 2.39 7.46
N SER A 18 -7.50 2.99 6.53
CA SER A 18 -8.50 2.27 5.73
C SER A 18 -7.88 1.16 4.88
N VAL A 19 -6.69 1.39 4.32
CA VAL A 19 -5.92 0.37 3.60
C VAL A 19 -5.47 -0.74 4.54
N ALA A 20 -4.92 -0.40 5.72
CA ALA A 20 -4.52 -1.40 6.71
C ALA A 20 -5.69 -2.31 7.11
N ARG A 21 -6.88 -1.74 7.32
CA ARG A 21 -8.12 -2.49 7.56
C ARG A 21 -8.46 -3.44 6.43
N ALA A 22 -8.47 -2.94 5.19
CA ALA A 22 -8.77 -3.74 4.01
C ALA A 22 -7.77 -4.90 3.85
N MET A 23 -6.47 -4.63 4.03
CA MET A 23 -5.42 -5.64 3.99
C MET A 23 -5.67 -6.74 5.03
N LYS A 24 -5.93 -6.38 6.29
CA LYS A 24 -6.15 -7.35 7.37
C LYS A 24 -7.36 -8.25 7.11
N VAL A 25 -8.48 -7.69 6.67
CA VAL A 25 -9.69 -8.46 6.32
C VAL A 25 -9.40 -9.47 5.21
N MET A 26 -8.50 -9.13 4.28
CA MET A 26 -8.12 -9.98 3.16
C MET A 26 -6.92 -10.91 3.48
N GLY A 27 -6.42 -10.91 4.72
CA GLY A 27 -5.32 -11.76 5.17
C GLY A 27 -3.91 -11.28 4.78
N PHE A 28 -3.74 -9.99 4.49
CA PHE A 28 -2.45 -9.37 4.16
C PHE A 28 -1.93 -8.49 5.30
N ASP A 29 -0.60 -8.36 5.40
CA ASP A 29 0.05 -7.63 6.49
C ASP A 29 1.32 -6.84 6.10
N ASP A 30 1.82 -6.95 4.87
CA ASP A 30 3.03 -6.25 4.40
C ASP A 30 2.67 -4.94 3.71
N LEU A 31 2.64 -3.85 4.49
CA LEU A 31 2.37 -2.48 4.04
C LEU A 31 3.67 -1.65 4.00
N VAL A 32 3.92 -0.95 2.89
CA VAL A 32 5.01 0.00 2.74
C VAL A 32 4.47 1.34 2.23
N LEU A 33 4.89 2.44 2.86
CA LEU A 33 4.56 3.80 2.47
C LEU A 33 5.80 4.48 1.87
N VAL A 34 5.70 4.95 0.64
CA VAL A 34 6.76 5.73 -0.01
C VAL A 34 6.44 7.20 0.14
N ARG A 35 7.29 7.95 0.84
CA ARG A 35 7.14 9.41 1.05
C ARG A 35 5.70 9.85 1.39
N PRO A 36 5.03 9.26 2.40
CA PRO A 36 3.73 9.77 2.82
C PRO A 36 3.83 11.24 3.22
N ARG A 37 2.74 12.00 3.10
CA ARG A 37 2.72 13.45 3.37
C ARG A 37 3.25 13.81 4.77
N TRP A 38 3.05 12.92 5.75
CA TRP A 38 3.54 13.09 7.11
C TRP A 38 4.43 11.92 7.51
N ALA A 39 5.58 12.21 8.12
CA ALA A 39 6.51 11.19 8.60
C ALA A 39 5.92 10.36 9.75
N ASP A 40 5.01 10.95 10.54
CA ASP A 40 4.32 10.32 11.67
C ASP A 40 2.94 9.73 11.28
N VAL A 41 2.64 9.56 9.98
CA VAL A 41 1.31 9.16 9.49
C VAL A 41 0.74 7.88 10.14
N LEU A 42 1.60 6.95 10.55
CA LEU A 42 1.21 5.70 11.21
C LEU A 42 0.71 5.87 12.65
N GLN A 43 1.00 7.02 13.28
CA GLN A 43 0.62 7.35 14.65
C GLN A 43 -0.48 8.43 14.72
N ARG A 44 -0.89 8.96 13.56
CA ARG A 44 -1.93 9.99 13.51
C ARG A 44 -3.29 9.41 13.85
N GLU A 45 -4.07 10.19 14.60
CA GLU A 45 -5.40 9.80 15.08
C GLU A 45 -6.32 9.32 13.94
N GLU A 46 -6.29 9.97 12.77
CA GLU A 46 -7.15 9.58 11.65
C GLU A 46 -6.75 8.22 11.05
N ALA A 47 -5.45 7.89 11.03
CA ALA A 47 -4.97 6.60 10.56
C ALA A 47 -5.34 5.49 11.56
N LEU A 48 -5.14 5.73 12.86
CA LEU A 48 -5.48 4.79 13.92
C LEU A 48 -7.00 4.54 13.98
N ALA A 49 -7.82 5.60 13.90
CA ALA A 49 -9.27 5.48 13.95
C ALA A 49 -9.84 4.67 12.77
N LEU A 50 -9.31 4.86 11.56
CA LEU A 50 -9.77 4.13 10.37
C LEU A 50 -9.13 2.75 10.18
N ALA A 51 -8.05 2.43 10.92
CA ALA A 51 -7.47 1.09 10.95
C ALA A 51 -8.41 0.05 11.58
N SER A 52 -9.29 0.46 12.52
CA SER A 52 -10.38 -0.37 13.04
C SER A 52 -9.92 -1.79 13.44
N GLY A 53 -8.91 -1.87 14.31
CA GLY A 53 -8.34 -3.14 14.79
C GLY A 53 -7.27 -3.74 13.88
N ALA A 54 -6.84 -3.04 12.83
CA ALA A 54 -5.67 -3.37 12.01
C ALA A 54 -4.39 -2.63 12.46
N ASP A 55 -4.31 -2.28 13.75
CA ASP A 55 -3.17 -1.58 14.35
C ASP A 55 -1.86 -2.36 14.19
N ASP A 56 -1.93 -3.70 14.15
CA ASP A 56 -0.78 -4.56 13.93
C ASP A 56 -0.22 -4.46 12.50
N VAL A 57 -1.06 -4.17 11.49
CA VAL A 57 -0.60 -3.88 10.12
C VAL A 57 0.11 -2.53 10.10
N LEU A 58 -0.44 -1.50 10.76
CA LEU A 58 0.22 -0.20 10.88
C LEU A 58 1.55 -0.28 11.64
N ALA A 59 1.60 -1.06 12.72
CA ALA A 59 2.82 -1.24 13.52
C ALA A 59 3.94 -1.97 12.76
N ARG A 60 3.58 -2.85 11.82
CA ARG A 60 4.54 -3.53 10.92
C ARG A 60 4.88 -2.72 9.67
N ALA A 61 4.12 -1.67 9.37
CA ALA A 61 4.30 -0.89 8.15
C ALA A 61 5.65 -0.18 8.14
N ARG A 62 6.29 -0.16 6.97
CA ARG A 62 7.57 0.56 6.78
C ARG A 62 7.33 1.86 6.03
N ILE A 63 8.05 2.91 6.39
CA ILE A 63 8.10 4.15 5.62
C ILE A 63 9.49 4.24 4.97
N VAL A 64 9.52 4.44 3.66
CA VAL A 64 10.75 4.54 2.86
C VAL A 64 10.74 5.80 1.99
N PRO A 65 11.91 6.35 1.63
CA PRO A 65 12.00 7.58 0.83
C PRO A 65 11.85 7.34 -0.68
N THR A 66 12.05 6.11 -1.17
CA THR A 66 12.06 5.82 -2.61
C THR A 66 11.18 4.63 -2.97
N LEU A 67 10.73 4.59 -4.22
CA LEU A 67 10.01 3.43 -4.75
C LEU A 67 10.94 2.22 -4.85
N ASP A 68 12.21 2.43 -5.22
CA ASP A 68 13.20 1.36 -5.34
C ASP A 68 13.37 0.58 -4.03
N GLU A 69 13.45 1.28 -2.88
CA GLU A 69 13.50 0.63 -1.56
C GLU A 69 12.21 -0.13 -1.21
N ALA A 70 11.05 0.35 -1.67
CA ALA A 70 9.79 -0.37 -1.46
C ALA A 70 9.71 -1.65 -2.30
N LEU A 71 10.33 -1.63 -3.49
CA LEU A 71 10.39 -2.73 -4.45
C LEU A 71 11.52 -3.73 -4.18
N ASP A 72 12.39 -3.48 -3.19
CA ASP A 72 13.47 -4.41 -2.86
C ASP A 72 12.95 -5.84 -2.58
N GLY A 73 13.57 -6.81 -3.26
CA GLY A 73 13.19 -8.22 -3.24
C GLY A 73 11.88 -8.57 -3.97
N VAL A 74 11.24 -7.64 -4.69
CA VAL A 74 10.02 -7.91 -5.47
C VAL A 74 10.38 -8.37 -6.88
N SER A 75 10.01 -9.61 -7.22
CA SER A 75 10.26 -10.18 -8.55
C SER A 75 9.13 -9.95 -9.56
N HIS A 76 7.94 -9.54 -9.09
CA HIS A 76 6.78 -9.27 -9.93
C HIS A 76 5.99 -8.10 -9.35
N VAL A 77 5.70 -7.10 -10.19
CA VAL A 77 5.08 -5.83 -9.78
C VAL A 77 3.82 -5.59 -10.60
N CYS A 78 2.74 -5.27 -9.91
CA CYS A 78 1.51 -4.77 -10.50
C CYS A 78 1.30 -3.31 -10.08
N ALA A 79 1.12 -2.42 -11.06
CA ALA A 79 0.73 -1.03 -10.79
C ALA A 79 -0.79 -0.87 -11.03
N THR A 80 -1.49 -0.28 -10.07
CA THR A 80 -2.92 0.04 -10.21
C THR A 80 -3.09 1.39 -10.86
N ALA A 81 -3.87 1.46 -11.94
CA ALA A 81 -4.19 2.71 -12.62
C ALA A 81 -5.70 2.78 -12.91
N MET A 82 -6.27 3.98 -12.78
CA MET A 82 -7.68 4.23 -13.15
C MET A 82 -7.89 4.22 -14.66
N THR A 83 -6.91 4.72 -15.41
CA THR A 83 -6.89 4.74 -16.88
C THR A 83 -5.60 4.10 -17.40
N PRO A 84 -5.64 3.44 -18.57
CA PRO A 84 -4.43 3.00 -19.25
C PRO A 84 -3.45 4.16 -19.42
N ARG A 85 -2.16 3.85 -19.32
CA ARG A 85 -1.08 4.82 -19.50
C ARG A 85 -0.48 4.64 -20.88
N ASP A 86 -0.20 5.76 -21.55
CA ASP A 86 0.40 5.76 -22.90
C ASP A 86 1.72 4.99 -22.95
N PHE A 87 2.48 5.01 -21.85
CA PHE A 87 3.79 4.36 -21.72
C PHE A 87 3.79 3.23 -20.67
N GLY A 88 2.65 2.57 -20.47
CA GLY A 88 2.52 1.44 -19.55
C GLY A 88 2.41 0.08 -20.25
N PRO A 89 2.66 -1.03 -19.54
CA PRO A 89 2.26 -2.35 -20.03
C PRO A 89 0.74 -2.43 -20.23
N PRO A 90 0.23 -3.43 -20.99
CA PRO A 90 -1.20 -3.66 -21.12
C PRO A 90 -1.88 -3.77 -19.75
N THR A 91 -3.00 -3.06 -19.60
CA THR A 91 -3.80 -3.15 -18.37
C THR A 91 -4.66 -4.41 -18.38
N VAL A 92 -4.72 -5.10 -17.26
CA VAL A 92 -5.58 -6.27 -17.05
C VAL A 92 -6.52 -6.02 -15.86
N ALA A 93 -7.71 -6.62 -15.90
CA ALA A 93 -8.63 -6.58 -14.76
C ALA A 93 -8.07 -7.42 -13.60
N PRO A 94 -8.30 -7.05 -12.32
CA PRO A 94 -7.72 -7.78 -11.17
C PRO A 94 -8.08 -9.26 -11.08
N ARG A 95 -9.22 -9.67 -11.65
CA ARG A 95 -9.68 -11.07 -11.63
C ARG A 95 -9.18 -11.88 -12.83
N ALA A 96 -8.65 -11.23 -13.87
CA ALA A 96 -8.03 -11.96 -14.97
C ALA A 96 -6.81 -12.73 -14.43
N PRO A 97 -6.50 -13.92 -14.99
CA PRO A 97 -5.30 -14.63 -14.58
C PRO A 97 -4.08 -13.74 -14.80
N LEU A 98 -3.26 -13.58 -13.76
CA LEU A 98 -1.91 -13.05 -13.89
C LEU A 98 -1.17 -14.03 -14.81
N ALA A 99 -0.84 -13.59 -16.02
CA ALA A 99 -0.07 -14.37 -16.99
C ALA A 99 1.39 -14.48 -16.57
#